data_AF-A0A517RG05-F1
#
_entry.id   AF-A0A517RG05-F1
#
_cell.length_a   1.000
_cell.length_b   1.000
_cell.length_c   1.000
_cell.angle_alpha   90.00
_cell.angle_beta   90.00
_cell.angle_gamma   90.00
#
_symmetry.space_group_name_H-M   'P 1'
#
loop_
_entity.id
_entity.type
_entity.pdbx_description
1 polymer ?
#
loop_
_entity_poly.entity_id
_entity_poly.type
_entity_poly.pdbx_seq_one_letter_code
_entity_poly.pdbx_strand_id
1 'polypeptide(L)'
;MEEDSTILKQPVTPEYVLAVFNEWNRQDYEANYLREPPELLTLATTIEDWFFDDDFLTWSSVAHRMNNIWGLSIPRKEWKAVLSPVGKKTLAGVCQLIARHARAPVIRERSFFGKPCRPASVFLTIRAMLQEAGVDVSEIRPSTSLEEYARQHWELFWGDFTMLAPGALPPCRFVRTPGQTLETACITIGAGMFVLGLVLGMIDPLILFFPLILCLLLLVRIFCFPALGPTYVYFGDLKTFRDLSETIAVHEAARIC
;
A
#
# COMPACT_ATOMS: atom_id res chain seq x y z
N MET A 1 -1.62 4.76 33.81
CA MET A 1 -2.77 4.08 33.17
C MET A 1 -2.16 3.17 32.14
N GLU A 2 -1.94 1.91 32.51
CA GLU A 2 -1.22 0.93 31.70
C GLU A 2 -2.00 0.70 30.41
N GLU A 3 -1.35 1.00 29.30
CA GLU A 3 -1.94 1.14 27.97
C GLU A 3 -2.29 -0.26 27.44
N ASP A 4 -3.59 -0.55 27.32
CA ASP A 4 -4.13 -1.68 26.57
C ASP A 4 -3.90 -1.41 25.06
N SER A 5 -2.61 -1.42 24.68
CA SER A 5 -2.06 -1.06 23.36
C SER A 5 -2.01 -2.23 22.39
N THR A 6 -2.45 -3.42 22.81
CA THR A 6 -2.43 -4.60 21.95
C THR A 6 -3.57 -4.55 20.96
N ILE A 7 -3.23 -4.53 19.68
CA ILE A 7 -4.18 -4.54 18.58
C ILE A 7 -4.83 -5.93 18.51
N LEU A 8 -6.16 -5.97 18.64
CA LEU A 8 -6.90 -7.21 18.43
C LEU A 8 -6.84 -7.58 16.96
N LYS A 9 -6.47 -8.83 16.65
CA LYS A 9 -6.42 -9.36 15.29
C LYS A 9 -7.33 -10.58 15.17
N GLN A 10 -8.16 -10.66 14.14
CA GLN A 10 -9.05 -11.79 13.87
C GLN A 10 -8.69 -12.50 12.55
N PRO A 11 -8.96 -13.81 12.43
CA PRO A 11 -8.84 -14.51 11.14
C PRO A 11 -9.67 -13.83 10.06
N VAL A 12 -9.13 -13.78 8.84
CA VAL A 12 -9.81 -13.16 7.69
C VAL A 12 -10.45 -14.21 6.79
N THR A 13 -11.44 -13.81 6.00
CA THR A 13 -12.04 -14.67 4.96
C THR A 13 -11.43 -14.38 3.59
N PRO A 14 -11.58 -15.28 2.59
CA PRO A 14 -11.14 -15.00 1.23
C PRO A 14 -11.79 -13.74 0.62
N GLU A 15 -13.05 -13.48 0.95
CA GLU A 15 -13.80 -12.31 0.48
C GLU A 15 -13.23 -11.02 1.08
N TYR A 16 -12.82 -11.07 2.35
CA TYR A 16 -12.13 -9.97 3.00
C TYR A 16 -10.79 -9.67 2.31
N VAL A 17 -9.99 -10.70 1.99
CA VAL A 17 -8.73 -10.53 1.26
C VAL A 17 -8.98 -9.92 -0.13
N LEU A 18 -10.03 -10.37 -0.83
CA LEU A 18 -10.42 -9.78 -2.11
C LEU A 18 -10.85 -8.31 -1.97
N ALA A 19 -11.53 -7.94 -0.88
CA ALA A 19 -11.89 -6.55 -0.61
C ALA A 19 -10.65 -5.66 -0.40
N VAL A 20 -9.62 -6.18 0.29
CA VAL A 20 -8.31 -5.51 0.42
C VAL A 20 -7.66 -5.32 -0.95
N PHE A 21 -7.65 -6.36 -1.80
CA PHE A 21 -7.08 -6.26 -3.15
C PHE A 21 -7.82 -5.26 -4.04
N ASN A 22 -9.14 -5.23 -3.97
CA ASN A 22 -9.95 -4.25 -4.69
C ASN A 22 -9.66 -2.82 -4.22
N GLU A 23 -9.47 -2.63 -2.92
CA GLU A 23 -9.10 -1.34 -2.36
C GLU A 23 -7.71 -0.91 -2.84
N TRP A 24 -6.71 -1.80 -2.84
CA TRP A 24 -5.41 -1.50 -3.44
C TRP A 24 -5.49 -1.17 -4.92
N ASN A 25 -6.27 -1.94 -5.69
CA ASN A 25 -6.48 -1.68 -7.11
C ASN A 25 -7.11 -0.30 -7.34
N ARG A 26 -8.12 0.05 -6.54
CA ARG A 26 -8.77 1.36 -6.61
C ARG A 26 -7.81 2.50 -6.28
N GLN A 27 -7.00 2.34 -5.22
CA GLN A 27 -6.00 3.33 -4.80
C GLN A 27 -4.91 3.51 -5.86
N ASP A 28 -4.44 2.41 -6.47
CA ASP A 28 -3.44 2.45 -7.54
C ASP A 28 -3.98 3.11 -8.80
N TYR A 29 -5.21 2.77 -9.22
CA TYR A 29 -5.84 3.37 -10.39
C TYR A 29 -6.07 4.88 -10.25
N GLU A 30 -6.52 5.32 -9.08
CA GLU A 30 -6.67 6.75 -8.77
C GLU A 30 -5.32 7.46 -8.73
N ALA A 31 -4.30 6.84 -8.15
CA ALA A 31 -2.96 7.42 -8.07
C ALA A 31 -2.27 7.55 -9.44
N ASN A 32 -2.41 6.54 -10.31
CA ASN A 32 -1.69 6.47 -11.59
C ASN A 32 -2.50 7.04 -12.77
N TYR A 33 -3.82 6.91 -12.75
CA TYR A 33 -4.68 7.26 -13.89
C TYR A 33 -5.76 8.31 -13.55
N LEU A 34 -5.86 8.77 -12.30
CA LEU A 34 -6.84 9.77 -11.85
C LEU A 34 -8.29 9.37 -12.18
N ARG A 35 -8.59 8.07 -12.11
CA ARG A 35 -9.91 7.48 -12.37
C ARG A 35 -10.10 6.21 -11.56
N GLU A 36 -11.35 5.82 -11.39
CA GLU A 36 -11.70 4.51 -10.83
C GLU A 36 -11.30 3.37 -11.78
N PRO A 37 -10.99 2.17 -11.23
CA PRO A 37 -10.73 0.99 -12.05
C PRO A 37 -11.99 0.66 -12.88
N PRO A 38 -11.81 0.26 -14.15
CA PRO A 38 -12.94 -0.03 -15.04
C PRO A 38 -13.77 -1.21 -14.53
N GLU A 39 -13.13 -2.17 -13.85
CA GLU A 39 -13.77 -3.35 -13.28
C GLU A 39 -13.14 -3.69 -11.92
N LEU A 40 -13.97 -4.24 -11.02
CA LEU A 40 -13.51 -4.78 -9.76
C LEU A 40 -12.93 -6.18 -9.96
N LEU A 41 -11.87 -6.48 -9.20
CA LEU A 41 -11.31 -7.82 -9.10
C LEU A 41 -12.36 -8.75 -8.48
N THR A 42 -12.44 -9.95 -9.04
CA THR A 42 -13.30 -11.03 -8.55
C THR A 42 -12.45 -12.25 -8.19
N LEU A 43 -13.02 -13.22 -7.48
CA LEU A 43 -12.34 -14.50 -7.22
C LEU A 43 -12.03 -15.28 -8.52
N ALA A 44 -12.75 -14.97 -9.60
CA ALA A 44 -12.56 -15.57 -10.92
C ALA A 44 -11.45 -14.88 -11.75
N THR A 45 -11.05 -13.65 -11.39
CA THR A 45 -9.97 -12.92 -12.07
C THR A 45 -8.71 -13.78 -12.08
N THR A 46 -8.11 -13.95 -13.27
CA THR A 46 -6.92 -14.78 -13.42
C THR A 46 -5.70 -14.07 -12.81
N ILE A 47 -4.64 -14.82 -12.50
CA ILE A 47 -3.40 -14.22 -12.02
C ILE A 47 -2.72 -13.40 -13.13
N GLU A 48 -2.93 -13.78 -14.39
CA GLU A 48 -2.47 -13.01 -15.55
C GLU A 48 -3.17 -11.65 -15.63
N ASP A 49 -4.50 -11.62 -15.54
CA ASP A 49 -5.27 -10.36 -15.56
C ASP A 49 -4.99 -9.48 -14.33
N TRP A 50 -4.74 -10.09 -13.17
CA TRP A 50 -4.37 -9.36 -11.97
C TRP A 50 -2.98 -8.70 -12.09
N PHE A 51 -2.07 -9.27 -12.88
CA PHE A 51 -0.73 -8.72 -13.12
C PHE A 51 -0.66 -7.80 -14.34
N PHE A 52 -1.78 -7.50 -15.00
CA PHE A 52 -1.80 -6.92 -16.35
C PHE A 52 -1.03 -5.59 -16.49
N ASP A 53 -0.97 -4.76 -15.44
CA ASP A 53 -0.22 -3.49 -15.46
C ASP A 53 1.23 -3.62 -14.95
N ASP A 54 1.62 -4.81 -14.48
CA ASP A 54 2.87 -5.10 -13.76
C ASP A 54 3.75 -6.10 -14.55
N ASP A 55 4.06 -5.78 -15.82
CA ASP A 55 4.80 -6.59 -16.81
C ASP A 55 6.11 -7.26 -16.32
N PHE A 56 6.67 -6.80 -15.19
CA PHE A 56 7.93 -7.31 -14.62
C PHE A 56 7.75 -8.16 -13.35
N LEU A 57 6.53 -8.37 -12.86
CA LEU A 57 6.29 -9.15 -11.65
C LEU A 57 6.27 -10.65 -11.92
N THR A 58 7.30 -11.34 -11.42
CA THR A 58 7.27 -12.81 -11.35
C THR A 58 6.35 -13.27 -10.21
N TRP A 59 5.72 -14.45 -10.35
CA TRP A 59 4.97 -15.08 -9.26
C TRP A 59 5.76 -15.13 -7.94
N SER A 60 7.09 -15.23 -8.03
CA SER A 60 7.97 -15.34 -6.87
C SER A 60 8.18 -14.00 -6.16
N SER A 61 8.18 -12.89 -6.92
CA SER A 61 8.22 -11.53 -6.40
C SER A 61 6.91 -11.20 -5.68
N VAL A 62 5.78 -11.59 -6.27
CA VAL A 62 4.46 -11.43 -5.67
C VAL A 62 4.33 -12.23 -4.38
N ALA A 63 4.78 -13.49 -4.37
CA ALA A 63 4.81 -14.31 -3.16
C ALA A 63 5.58 -13.64 -2.01
N HIS A 64 6.75 -13.06 -2.30
CA HIS A 64 7.54 -12.34 -1.31
C HIS A 64 6.83 -11.09 -0.81
N ARG A 65 6.30 -10.27 -1.73
CA ARG A 65 5.54 -9.06 -1.40
C ARG A 65 4.33 -9.38 -0.52
N MET A 66 3.56 -10.42 -0.86
CA MET A 66 2.39 -10.83 -0.08
C MET A 66 2.78 -11.35 1.30
N ASN A 67 3.86 -12.12 1.43
CA ASN A 67 4.36 -12.52 2.75
C ASN A 67 4.74 -11.30 3.59
N ASN A 68 5.43 -10.32 3.03
CA ASN A 68 5.84 -9.12 3.77
C ASN A 68 4.62 -8.28 4.20
N ILE A 69 3.72 -7.97 3.26
CA ILE A 69 2.57 -7.10 3.52
C ILE A 69 1.61 -7.72 4.54
N TRP A 70 1.36 -9.03 4.45
CA TRP A 70 0.45 -9.72 5.37
C TRP A 70 1.13 -10.29 6.63
N GLY A 71 2.45 -10.07 6.80
CA GLY A 71 3.22 -10.63 7.90
C GLY A 71 3.24 -12.17 7.94
N LEU A 72 3.24 -12.81 6.77
CA LEU A 72 3.14 -14.27 6.61
C LEU A 72 4.49 -14.92 6.34
N SER A 73 4.61 -16.20 6.71
CA SER A 73 5.77 -17.05 6.43
C SER A 73 5.39 -18.26 5.57
N ILE A 74 4.58 -18.04 4.53
CA ILE A 74 4.10 -19.13 3.66
C ILE A 74 5.23 -19.60 2.73
N PRO A 75 5.50 -20.92 2.63
CA PRO A 75 6.54 -21.46 1.76
C PRO A 75 6.30 -21.17 0.28
N ARG A 76 7.39 -20.98 -0.48
CA ARG A 76 7.36 -20.76 -1.94
C ARG A 76 6.57 -21.82 -2.71
N LYS A 77 6.58 -23.07 -2.27
CA LYS A 77 5.86 -24.18 -2.93
C LYS A 77 4.35 -23.96 -2.91
N GLU A 78 3.81 -23.46 -1.80
CA GLU A 78 2.39 -23.19 -1.63
C GLU A 78 1.97 -21.97 -2.45
N TRP A 79 2.79 -20.90 -2.41
CA TRP A 79 2.60 -19.75 -3.28
C TRP A 79 2.61 -20.11 -4.77
N LYS A 80 3.56 -20.94 -5.20
CA LYS A 80 3.63 -21.40 -6.58
C LYS A 80 2.37 -22.17 -7.00
N ALA A 81 1.78 -22.96 -6.09
CA ALA A 81 0.60 -23.76 -6.39
C ALA A 81 -0.66 -22.91 -6.69
N VAL A 82 -0.73 -21.68 -6.16
CA VAL A 82 -1.84 -20.76 -6.38
C VAL A 82 -1.53 -19.64 -7.36
N LEU A 83 -0.25 -19.33 -7.63
CA LEU A 83 0.16 -18.26 -8.56
C LEU A 83 0.59 -18.77 -9.95
N SER A 84 0.90 -20.06 -10.11
CA SER A 84 1.44 -20.60 -11.36
C SER A 84 0.68 -21.85 -11.83
N PRO A 85 0.38 -21.99 -13.15
CA PRO A 85 0.63 -21.02 -14.23
C PRO A 85 -0.38 -19.86 -14.20
N VAL A 86 0.08 -18.64 -14.54
CA VAL A 86 -0.67 -17.39 -14.33
C VAL A 86 -2.01 -17.34 -15.09
N GLY A 87 -2.03 -17.75 -16.36
CA GLY A 87 -3.27 -17.76 -17.18
C GLY A 87 -4.26 -18.89 -16.87
N LYS A 88 -4.03 -19.71 -15.83
CA LYS A 88 -5.00 -20.74 -15.39
C LYS A 88 -5.42 -20.61 -13.93
N LYS A 89 -4.58 -19.98 -13.11
CA LYS A 89 -4.87 -19.78 -11.70
C LYS A 89 -5.66 -18.49 -11.53
N THR A 90 -6.42 -18.39 -10.45
CA THR A 90 -7.27 -17.24 -10.16
C THR A 90 -7.04 -16.71 -8.76
N LEU A 91 -7.53 -15.49 -8.51
CA LEU A 91 -7.49 -14.86 -7.19
C LEU A 91 -8.16 -15.69 -6.10
N ALA A 92 -9.12 -16.56 -6.43
CA ALA A 92 -9.71 -17.50 -5.46
C ALA A 92 -8.65 -18.29 -4.68
N GLY A 93 -7.65 -18.83 -5.36
CA GLY A 93 -6.59 -19.62 -4.72
C GLY A 93 -5.69 -18.76 -3.83
N VAL A 94 -5.37 -17.55 -4.28
CA VAL A 94 -4.55 -16.58 -3.54
C VAL A 94 -5.27 -16.12 -2.27
N CYS A 95 -6.52 -15.67 -2.41
CA CYS A 95 -7.33 -15.20 -1.30
C CYS A 95 -7.55 -16.31 -0.25
N GLN A 96 -7.81 -17.54 -0.68
CA GLN A 96 -7.92 -18.69 0.22
C GLN A 96 -6.61 -19.00 0.95
N LEU A 97 -5.48 -18.93 0.24
CA LEU A 97 -4.18 -19.19 0.85
C LEU A 97 -3.87 -18.14 1.92
N ILE A 98 -4.04 -16.85 1.62
CA ILE A 98 -3.84 -15.77 2.59
C ILE A 98 -4.79 -15.94 3.78
N ALA A 99 -6.08 -16.15 3.53
CA ALA A 99 -7.09 -16.26 4.58
C ALA A 99 -6.83 -17.38 5.60
N ARG A 100 -6.16 -18.46 5.20
CA ARG A 100 -5.79 -19.56 6.11
C ARG A 100 -4.77 -19.14 7.18
N HIS A 101 -3.95 -18.13 6.90
CA HIS A 101 -2.81 -17.76 7.74
C HIS A 101 -2.91 -16.33 8.29
N ALA A 102 -3.57 -15.44 7.57
CA ALA A 102 -3.63 -14.03 7.88
C ALA A 102 -4.63 -13.71 8.99
N ARG A 103 -4.31 -12.65 9.73
CA ARG A 103 -5.23 -12.00 10.65
C ARG A 103 -5.22 -10.50 10.37
N ALA A 104 -6.39 -9.88 10.41
CA ALA A 104 -6.54 -8.43 10.23
C ALA A 104 -6.84 -7.76 11.56
N PRO A 105 -6.41 -6.50 11.74
CA PRO A 105 -6.76 -5.71 12.92
C PRO A 105 -8.28 -5.50 13.02
N VAL A 106 -8.79 -5.45 14.25
CA VAL A 106 -10.20 -5.27 14.55
C VAL A 106 -10.38 -4.04 15.41
N ILE A 107 -11.38 -3.23 15.06
CA ILE A 107 -11.79 -2.07 15.86
C ILE A 107 -12.47 -2.58 17.13
N ARG A 108 -11.81 -2.42 18.27
CA ARG A 108 -12.38 -2.76 19.57
C ARG A 108 -13.36 -1.67 19.98
N GLU A 109 -14.66 -1.98 20.02
CA GLU A 109 -15.67 -1.03 20.48
C GLU A 109 -15.42 -0.64 21.94
N ARG A 110 -15.24 0.66 22.18
CA ARG A 110 -15.05 1.26 23.49
C ARG A 110 -16.24 2.14 23.82
N SER A 111 -16.67 2.06 25.08
CA SER A 111 -17.72 2.91 25.62
C SER A 111 -17.12 4.09 26.37
N PHE A 112 -17.66 5.28 26.11
CA PHE A 112 -17.32 6.51 26.82
C PHE A 112 -18.60 7.02 27.48
N PHE A 113 -18.54 7.28 28.79
CA PHE A 113 -19.71 7.69 29.58
C PHE A 113 -20.92 6.73 29.43
N GLY A 114 -20.64 5.43 29.34
CA GLY A 114 -21.66 4.39 29.23
C GLY A 114 -22.31 4.22 27.85
N LYS A 115 -21.83 4.93 26.82
CA LYS A 115 -22.32 4.78 25.44
C LYS A 115 -21.20 4.33 24.50
N PRO A 116 -21.45 3.40 23.56
CA PRO A 116 -20.47 3.04 22.55
C PRO A 116 -20.14 4.27 21.69
N CYS A 117 -18.85 4.53 21.49
CA CYS A 117 -18.39 5.60 20.62
C CYS A 117 -17.49 5.02 19.54
N ARG A 118 -18.08 4.71 18.39
CA ARG A 118 -17.36 4.10 17.26
C ARG A 118 -16.21 4.98 16.76
N PRO A 119 -16.38 6.29 16.48
CA PRO A 119 -15.26 7.12 16.04
C PRO A 119 -14.09 7.15 17.04
N ALA A 120 -14.36 7.22 18.35
CA ALA A 120 -13.30 7.17 19.36
C ALA A 120 -12.61 5.79 19.41
N SER A 121 -13.37 4.72 19.17
CA SER A 121 -12.84 3.35 19.08
C SER A 121 -11.90 3.19 17.87
N VAL A 122 -12.30 3.74 16.71
CA VAL A 122 -11.45 3.77 15.51
C VAL A 122 -10.18 4.57 15.78
N PHE A 123 -10.31 5.79 16.30
CA PHE A 123 -9.15 6.66 16.60
C PHE A 123 -8.13 5.96 17.49
N LEU A 124 -8.58 5.31 18.57
CA LEU A 124 -7.68 4.58 19.47
C LEU A 124 -7.05 3.35 18.81
N THR A 125 -7.76 2.70 17.89
CA THR A 125 -7.20 1.58 17.11
C THR A 125 -6.12 2.07 16.14
N ILE A 126 -6.38 3.15 15.39
CA ILE A 126 -5.39 3.79 14.51
C ILE A 126 -4.17 4.23 15.31
N ARG A 127 -4.37 4.85 16.48
CA ARG A 127 -3.27 5.27 17.34
C ARG A 127 -2.43 4.08 17.83
N ALA A 128 -3.06 2.96 18.18
CA ALA A 128 -2.33 1.73 18.55
C ALA A 128 -1.54 1.15 17.37
N MET A 129 -2.09 1.18 16.15
CA MET A 129 -1.39 0.76 14.92
C MET A 129 -0.15 1.61 14.63
N LEU A 130 -0.27 2.93 14.77
CA LEU A 130 0.87 3.84 14.65
C LEU A 130 1.96 3.54 15.70
N GLN A 131 1.55 3.25 16.94
CA GLN A 131 2.47 2.89 18.02
C GLN A 131 3.17 1.54 17.76
N GLU A 132 2.47 0.52 17.25
CA GLU A 132 3.06 -0.78 16.86
C GLU A 132 4.05 -0.60 15.69
N ALA A 133 3.81 0.36 14.80
CA ALA A 133 4.73 0.75 13.73
C ALA A 133 5.92 1.62 14.20
N GLY A 134 6.04 1.90 15.51
CA GLY A 134 7.14 2.66 16.10
C GLY A 134 7.00 4.18 16.01
N VAL A 135 5.82 4.70 15.65
CA VAL A 135 5.53 6.14 15.65
C VAL A 135 5.29 6.61 17.09
N ASP A 136 5.87 7.75 17.48
CA ASP A 136 5.53 8.40 18.75
C ASP A 136 4.13 9.00 18.67
N VAL A 137 3.22 8.43 19.46
CA VAL A 137 1.80 8.81 19.47
C VAL A 137 1.41 9.72 20.63
N SER A 138 2.37 10.18 21.43
CA SER A 138 2.12 10.97 22.65
C SER A 138 1.34 12.26 22.39
N GLU A 139 1.62 12.93 21.25
CA GLU A 139 0.97 14.18 20.85
C GLU A 139 -0.15 13.98 19.79
N ILE A 140 -0.46 12.74 19.41
CA ILE A 140 -1.54 12.47 18.45
C ILE A 140 -2.89 12.61 19.13
N ARG A 141 -3.67 13.59 18.65
CA ARG A 141 -5.02 13.92 19.10
C ARG A 141 -5.98 13.82 17.91
N PRO A 142 -7.31 13.72 18.14
CA PRO A 142 -8.27 13.69 17.04
C PRO A 142 -8.18 14.92 16.12
N SER A 143 -7.77 16.08 16.62
CA SER A 143 -7.57 17.30 15.85
C SER A 143 -6.22 17.41 15.15
N THR A 144 -5.32 16.45 15.35
CA THR A 144 -3.99 16.45 14.71
C THR A 144 -4.16 16.30 13.20
N SER A 145 -3.37 17.06 12.45
CA SER A 145 -3.37 17.03 10.98
C SER A 145 -3.00 15.64 10.47
N LEU A 146 -3.80 15.11 9.56
CA LEU A 146 -3.57 13.81 8.95
C LEU A 146 -2.44 13.87 7.92
N GLU A 147 -2.35 14.99 7.19
CA GLU A 147 -1.43 15.20 6.06
C GLU A 147 0.04 15.02 6.45
N GLU A 148 0.44 15.56 7.62
CA GLU A 148 1.82 15.49 8.09
C GLU A 148 2.25 14.04 8.38
N TYR A 149 1.37 13.29 9.04
CA TYR A 149 1.60 11.87 9.36
C TYR A 149 1.52 11.00 8.12
N ALA A 150 0.56 11.28 7.23
CA ALA A 150 0.43 10.58 5.97
C ALA A 150 1.64 10.77 5.07
N ARG A 151 2.27 11.96 5.08
CA ARG A 151 3.50 12.21 4.33
C ARG A 151 4.67 11.38 4.85
N GLN A 152 4.84 11.32 6.17
CA GLN A 152 5.98 10.61 6.79
C GLN A 152 5.80 9.10 6.80
N HIS A 153 4.55 8.63 6.90
CA HIS A 153 4.21 7.21 7.09
C HIS A 153 3.23 6.70 6.03
N TRP A 154 3.33 7.18 4.80
CA TRP A 154 2.39 6.87 3.70
C TRP A 154 2.22 5.36 3.47
N GLU A 155 3.25 4.56 3.72
CA GLU A 155 3.22 3.10 3.60
C GLU A 155 2.19 2.45 4.53
N LEU A 156 1.97 2.98 5.73
CA LEU A 156 0.96 2.48 6.67
C LEU A 156 -0.47 2.72 6.17
N PHE A 157 -0.66 3.82 5.44
CA PHE A 157 -1.97 4.17 4.88
C PHE A 157 -2.35 3.31 3.68
N TRP A 158 -1.36 2.90 2.88
CA TRP A 158 -1.56 1.96 1.77
C TRP A 158 -1.61 0.49 2.22
N GLY A 159 -0.92 0.14 3.31
CA GLY A 159 -0.88 -1.20 3.86
C GLY A 159 -1.90 -1.41 4.97
N ASP A 160 -1.46 -1.19 6.21
CA ASP A 160 -2.16 -1.63 7.41
C ASP A 160 -3.54 -0.97 7.58
N PHE A 161 -3.70 0.31 7.26
CA PHE A 161 -5.01 0.97 7.37
C PHE A 161 -6.02 0.48 6.33
N THR A 162 -5.56 0.11 5.14
CA THR A 162 -6.42 -0.59 4.18
C THR A 162 -6.90 -1.93 4.75
N MET A 163 -6.08 -2.62 5.54
CA MET A 163 -6.49 -3.83 6.29
C MET A 163 -7.30 -3.52 7.57
N LEU A 164 -7.45 -2.27 7.99
CA LEU A 164 -8.37 -1.97 9.09
C LEU A 164 -9.82 -1.90 8.59
N ALA A 165 -10.04 -1.22 7.47
CA ALA A 165 -11.36 -1.05 6.89
C ALA A 165 -11.29 -0.95 5.35
N PRO A 166 -11.25 -2.10 4.64
CA PRO A 166 -11.18 -2.10 3.18
C PRO A 166 -12.40 -1.40 2.58
N GLY A 167 -12.17 -0.40 1.72
CA GLY A 167 -13.22 0.41 1.08
C GLY A 167 -13.63 1.67 1.85
N ALA A 168 -13.14 1.88 3.08
CA ALA A 168 -13.49 3.06 3.87
C ALA A 168 -12.64 4.30 3.57
N LEU A 169 -11.41 4.12 3.08
CA LEU A 169 -10.49 5.22 2.86
C LEU A 169 -10.83 5.96 1.55
N PRO A 170 -10.79 7.30 1.52
CA PRO A 170 -10.86 8.04 0.26
C PRO A 170 -9.67 7.70 -0.64
N PRO A 171 -9.75 7.99 -1.95
CA PRO A 171 -8.58 7.93 -2.82
C PRO A 171 -7.41 8.75 -2.28
N CYS A 172 -6.23 8.15 -2.24
CA CYS A 172 -4.98 8.82 -1.92
C CYS A 172 -4.48 9.57 -3.15
N ARG A 173 -4.34 10.89 -3.04
CA ARG A 173 -3.70 11.70 -4.08
C ARG A 173 -2.31 12.10 -3.64
N PHE A 174 -1.32 11.69 -4.43
CA PHE A 174 0.07 12.08 -4.26
C PHE A 174 0.35 13.31 -5.10
N VAL A 175 0.67 14.43 -4.45
CA VAL A 175 1.16 15.62 -5.16
C VAL A 175 2.68 15.62 -5.08
N ARG A 176 3.31 15.44 -6.24
CA ARG A 176 4.76 15.64 -6.42
C ARG A 176 5.02 17.10 -6.75
N THR A 177 6.10 17.66 -6.21
CA THR A 177 6.51 19.01 -6.59
C THR A 177 7.02 19.02 -8.04
N PRO A 178 6.96 20.18 -8.74
CA PRO A 178 7.54 20.30 -10.09
C PRO A 178 9.00 19.87 -10.16
N GLY A 179 9.76 20.10 -9.08
CA GLY A 179 11.14 19.62 -8.93
C GLY A 179 11.25 18.09 -8.93
N GLN A 180 10.40 17.39 -8.18
CA GLN A 180 10.34 15.92 -8.18
C GLN A 180 9.86 15.35 -9.52
N THR A 181 8.95 16.04 -10.22
CA THR A 181 8.48 15.64 -11.55
C THR A 181 9.57 15.80 -12.60
N LEU A 182 10.28 16.94 -12.60
CA LEU A 182 11.43 17.18 -13.47
C LEU A 182 12.55 16.18 -13.20
N GLU A 183 12.83 15.92 -11.92
CA GLU A 183 13.82 14.96 -11.48
C GLU A 183 13.48 13.54 -11.96
N THR A 184 12.22 13.12 -11.80
CA THR A 184 11.74 11.83 -12.34
C THR A 184 11.92 11.77 -13.85
N ALA A 185 11.51 12.81 -14.59
CA ALA A 185 11.67 12.87 -16.04
C ALA A 185 13.14 12.79 -16.48
N CYS A 186 14.04 13.51 -15.80
CA CYS A 186 15.48 13.45 -16.05
C CYS A 186 16.04 12.04 -15.83
N ILE A 187 15.54 11.30 -14.84
CA ILE A 187 15.92 9.92 -14.58
C ILE A 187 15.42 9.00 -15.69
N THR A 188 14.16 9.13 -16.11
CA THR A 188 13.61 8.29 -17.18
C THR A 188 14.35 8.52 -18.50
N ILE A 189 14.64 9.78 -18.81
CA ILE A 189 15.47 10.16 -19.96
C ILE A 189 16.88 9.59 -19.80
N GLY A 190 17.49 9.73 -18.62
CA GLY A 190 18.80 9.17 -18.31
C GLY A 190 18.83 7.66 -18.50
N ALA A 191 17.90 6.91 -17.94
CA ALA A 191 17.80 5.47 -18.13
C ALA A 191 17.68 5.08 -19.61
N GLY A 192 16.91 5.83 -20.40
CA GLY A 192 16.86 5.66 -21.86
C GLY A 192 18.22 5.89 -22.53
N MET A 193 18.92 6.95 -22.15
CA MET A 193 20.29 7.25 -22.62
C MET A 193 21.30 6.17 -22.20
N PHE A 194 21.14 5.57 -21.02
CA PHE A 194 21.96 4.45 -20.56
C PHE A 194 21.79 3.23 -21.47
N VAL A 195 20.55 2.82 -21.76
CA VAL A 195 20.26 1.71 -22.66
C VAL A 195 20.80 1.99 -24.06
N LEU A 196 20.58 3.20 -24.59
CA LEU A 196 21.12 3.61 -25.87
C LEU A 196 22.66 3.57 -25.89
N GLY A 197 23.31 4.03 -24.82
CA GLY A 197 24.75 3.98 -24.64
C GLY A 197 25.31 2.56 -24.60
N LEU A 198 24.60 1.61 -24.00
CA LEU A 198 24.98 0.19 -24.02
C LEU A 198 24.90 -0.40 -25.44
N VAL A 199 23.87 -0.04 -26.21
CA VAL A 199 23.71 -0.50 -27.61
C VAL A 199 24.81 0.09 -28.50
N LEU A 200 25.07 1.40 -28.39
CA LEU A 200 26.12 2.08 -29.15
C LEU A 200 27.53 1.69 -28.69
N GLY A 201 27.69 1.31 -27.43
CA GLY A 201 28.93 0.77 -26.87
C GLY A 201 29.36 -0.56 -27.48
N MET A 202 28.46 -1.27 -28.17
CA MET A 202 28.83 -2.43 -28.99
C MET A 202 29.56 -2.04 -30.29
N ILE A 203 29.45 -0.77 -30.71
CA ILE A 203 30.12 -0.23 -31.90
C ILE A 203 31.48 0.38 -31.51
N ASP A 204 31.52 1.16 -30.43
CA ASP A 204 32.75 1.74 -29.89
C ASP A 204 32.77 1.64 -28.35
N PRO A 205 33.71 0.89 -27.76
CA PRO A 205 33.77 0.70 -26.31
C PRO A 205 34.04 2.00 -25.52
N LEU A 206 34.58 3.05 -26.14
CA LEU A 206 34.74 4.36 -25.48
C LEU A 206 33.39 5.02 -25.15
N ILE A 207 32.30 4.63 -25.84
CA ILE A 207 30.95 5.12 -25.57
C ILE A 207 30.41 4.56 -24.24
N LEU A 208 30.96 3.44 -23.73
CA LEU A 208 30.53 2.81 -22.48
C LEU A 208 30.86 3.62 -21.21
N PHE A 209 31.73 4.62 -21.30
CA PHE A 209 32.02 5.50 -20.16
C PHE A 209 30.80 6.35 -19.76
N PHE A 210 29.98 6.77 -20.72
CA PHE A 210 28.76 7.54 -20.46
C PHE A 210 27.70 6.77 -19.65
N PRO A 211 27.29 5.55 -20.03
CA PRO A 211 26.36 4.77 -19.23
C PRO A 211 26.93 4.43 -17.84
N LEU A 212 28.24 4.19 -17.72
CA LEU A 212 28.85 3.89 -16.41
C LEU A 212 28.72 5.06 -15.41
N ILE A 213 28.98 6.29 -15.86
CA ILE A 213 28.82 7.51 -15.05
C ILE A 213 27.35 7.70 -14.68
N LEU A 214 26.44 7.50 -15.64
CA LEU A 214 25.01 7.66 -15.40
C LEU A 214 24.47 6.60 -14.42
N CYS A 215 24.95 5.37 -14.51
CA CYS A 215 24.64 4.30 -13.57
C CYS A 215 25.09 4.66 -12.15
N LEU A 216 26.28 5.22 -11.99
CA LEU A 216 26.77 5.68 -10.69
C LEU A 216 25.89 6.77 -10.09
N LEU A 217 25.44 7.75 -10.90
CA LEU A 217 24.52 8.80 -10.45
C LEU A 217 23.14 8.24 -10.04
N LEU A 218 22.63 7.25 -10.78
CA LEU A 218 21.39 6.55 -10.44
C LEU A 218 21.51 5.75 -9.15
N LEU A 219 22.64 5.07 -8.92
CA LEU A 219 22.91 4.35 -7.68
C LEU A 219 23.03 5.30 -6.49
N VAL A 220 23.79 6.39 -6.62
CA VAL A 220 23.88 7.43 -5.58
C VAL A 220 22.49 7.96 -5.25
N ARG A 221 21.60 8.11 -6.24
CA ARG A 221 20.21 8.47 -5.96
C ARG A 221 19.47 7.40 -5.16
N ILE A 222 19.43 6.17 -5.65
CA ILE A 222 18.67 5.07 -5.03
C ILE A 222 19.10 4.87 -3.58
N PHE A 223 20.41 4.96 -3.31
CA PHE A 223 20.97 4.72 -1.99
C PHE A 223 21.05 5.96 -1.08
N CYS A 224 21.27 7.17 -1.63
CA CYS A 224 21.41 8.39 -0.83
C CYS A 224 20.14 9.24 -0.75
N PHE A 225 19.18 9.06 -1.67
CA PHE A 225 17.91 9.79 -1.70
C PHE A 225 16.66 8.90 -1.69
N PRO A 226 16.57 7.82 -0.87
CA PRO A 226 15.32 7.08 -0.71
C PRO A 226 14.22 7.91 0.01
N ALA A 227 14.53 9.11 0.51
CA ALA A 227 13.72 9.86 1.46
C ALA A 227 12.94 11.06 0.89
N LEU A 228 12.86 11.24 -0.43
CA LEU A 228 11.92 12.21 -1.00
C LEU A 228 10.56 11.55 -1.17
N GLY A 229 9.89 11.26 -0.05
CA GLY A 229 8.50 10.84 -0.03
C GLY A 229 7.59 11.82 -0.78
N PRO A 230 6.33 11.44 -1.03
CA PRO A 230 5.37 12.35 -1.65
C PRO A 230 5.34 13.67 -0.88
N THR A 231 5.35 14.82 -1.58
CA THR A 231 5.40 16.12 -0.88
C THR A 231 4.10 16.35 -0.10
N TYR A 232 2.97 15.88 -0.64
CA TYR A 232 1.68 15.86 0.02
C TYR A 232 0.94 14.56 -0.27
N VAL A 233 0.28 14.01 0.75
CA VAL A 233 -0.65 12.88 0.63
C VAL A 233 -2.01 13.37 1.10
N TYR A 234 -2.97 13.44 0.18
CA TYR A 234 -4.35 13.85 0.47
C TYR A 234 -5.27 12.63 0.44
N PHE A 235 -6.20 12.56 1.39
CA PHE A 235 -7.30 11.58 1.40
C PHE A 235 -8.62 12.31 1.16
N GLY A 236 -8.88 12.70 -0.09
CA GLY A 236 -10.04 13.54 -0.41
C GLY A 236 -10.11 14.79 0.46
N ASP A 237 -11.22 14.95 1.19
CA ASP A 237 -11.49 16.09 2.07
C ASP A 237 -11.06 15.88 3.54
N LEU A 238 -10.44 14.75 3.89
CA LEU A 238 -10.03 14.46 5.26
C LEU A 238 -8.83 15.31 5.68
N LYS A 239 -8.98 16.06 6.78
CA LYS A 239 -7.93 16.95 7.29
C LYS A 239 -7.28 16.43 8.57
N THR A 240 -8.05 15.71 9.39
CA THR A 240 -7.63 15.31 10.74
C THR A 240 -7.88 13.84 11.01
N PHE A 241 -7.25 13.31 12.07
CA PHE A 241 -7.52 11.94 12.53
C PHE A 241 -8.97 11.73 12.97
N ARG A 242 -9.68 12.79 13.40
CA ARG A 242 -11.13 12.74 13.66
C ARG A 242 -11.89 12.41 12.39
N ASP A 243 -11.64 13.15 11.31
CA ASP A 243 -12.35 12.97 10.04
C ASP A 243 -12.16 11.52 9.54
N LEU A 244 -10.92 11.03 9.58
CA LEU A 244 -10.59 9.64 9.24
C LEU A 244 -11.37 8.63 10.10
N SER A 245 -11.40 8.85 11.41
CA SER A 245 -12.06 7.94 12.35
C SER A 245 -13.58 7.93 12.17
N GLU A 246 -14.18 9.07 11.85
CA GLU A 246 -15.61 9.20 11.55
C GLU A 246 -15.95 8.50 10.23
N THR A 247 -15.17 8.70 9.17
CA THR A 247 -15.37 8.02 7.88
C THR A 247 -15.35 6.50 8.02
N ILE A 248 -14.33 5.96 8.70
CA ILE A 248 -14.23 4.52 8.95
C ILE A 248 -15.39 4.03 9.82
N ALA A 249 -15.78 4.77 10.86
CA ALA A 249 -16.89 4.39 11.73
C ALA A 249 -18.24 4.34 10.99
N VAL A 250 -18.48 5.27 10.06
CA VAL A 250 -19.68 5.28 9.21
C VAL A 250 -19.68 4.10 8.24
N HIS A 251 -18.54 3.84 7.59
CA HIS A 251 -18.40 2.70 6.67
C HIS A 251 -18.63 1.36 7.37
N GLU A 252 -18.03 1.16 8.55
CA GLU A 252 -18.23 -0.06 9.34
C GLU A 252 -19.67 -0.20 9.85
N ALA A 253 -20.35 0.92 10.14
CA ALA A 253 -21.77 0.88 10.47
C ALA A 253 -22.64 0.39 9.30
N ALA A 254 -22.30 0.79 8.07
CA ALA A 254 -23.03 0.38 6.87
C ALA A 254 -22.80 -1.11 6.50
N ARG A 255 -21.70 -1.72 6.95
CA ARG A 255 -21.42 -3.16 6.73
C ARG A 255 -22.20 -4.11 7.63
N ILE A 256 -22.64 -3.63 8.80
CA ILE A 256 -23.34 -4.44 9.81
C ILE A 256 -24.86 -4.43 9.60
N CYS A 257 -25.38 -3.44 8.86
CA CYS A 257 -26.79 -3.29 8.50
C CYS A 257 -27.11 -3.97 7.18
#